data_AF-J9F3L5-F1
#
_entry.id   AF-J9F3L5-F1
#
_cell.length_a   1.000
_cell.length_b   1.000
_cell.length_c   1.000
_cell.angle_alpha   90.00
_cell.angle_beta   90.00
_cell.angle_gamma   90.00
#
_symmetry.space_group_name_H-M   'P 1'
#
loop_
_entity.id
_entity.type
_entity.pdbx_description
1 polymer ?
#
loop_
_entity_poly.entity_id
_entity_poly.type
_entity_poly.pdbx_seq_one_letter_code
_entity_poly.pdbx_strand_id
1 'polypeptide(L)' 'EVTLDFDHEFIPAEKYDALYSYKKARGYFPGVATIGGMIVGIENRDGNANVKFHQSNTLEHIFARLEKRNIK' A
#
# COMPACT_ATOMS: atom_id res chain seq x y z
N GLU A 1 5.38 16.26 15.27
CA GLU A 1 5.40 16.03 13.82
C GLU A 1 5.38 14.53 13.61
N VAL A 2 4.50 14.04 12.73
CA VAL A 2 4.35 12.62 12.47
C VAL A 2 4.73 12.38 11.01
N THR A 3 5.65 11.45 10.77
CA THR A 3 6.08 11.08 9.42
C THR A 3 5.31 9.84 8.99
N LEU A 4 4.68 9.94 7.82
CA LEU A 4 4.04 8.81 7.17
C LEU A 4 5.03 8.20 6.18
N ASP A 5 5.36 6.93 6.40
CA ASP A 5 6.12 6.12 5.45
C ASP A 5 5.14 5.34 4.58
N PHE A 6 5.45 5.20 3.29
CA PHE A 6 4.60 4.49 2.34
C PHE A 6 5.44 3.60 1.43
N ASP A 7 5.12 2.31 1.41
CA ASP A 7 5.78 1.31 0.59
C ASP A 7 4.78 0.33 -0.01
N HIS A 8 5.19 -0.31 -1.11
CA HIS A 8 4.48 -1.47 -1.64
C HIS A 8 5.08 -2.73 -1.03
N GLU A 9 4.43 -3.25 0.01
CA GLU A 9 4.94 -4.40 0.77
C GLU A 9 4.54 -5.73 0.11
N PHE A 10 5.43 -6.71 0.04
CA PHE A 10 5.11 -8.00 -0.56
C PHE A 10 4.35 -8.91 0.42
N ILE A 11 3.16 -9.36 0.04
CA ILE A 11 2.38 -10.34 0.79
C ILE A 11 2.25 -11.61 -0.04
N PRO A 12 2.79 -12.76 0.42
CA PRO A 12 2.55 -14.05 -0.23
C PRO A 12 1.04 -14.34 -0.31
N ALA A 13 0.55 -14.61 -1.51
CA ALA A 13 -0.87 -14.87 -1.74
C ALA A 13 -1.07 -15.70 -3.01
N GLU A 14 -2.06 -16.59 -3.00
CA GLU A 14 -2.47 -17.39 -4.16
C GLU A 14 -3.48 -16.63 -5.04
N LYS A 15 -3.25 -15.33 -5.24
CA LYS A 15 -4.12 -14.53 -6.10
C LYS A 15 -3.92 -14.93 -7.57
N TYR A 16 -5.01 -15.05 -8.33
CA TYR A 16 -4.96 -15.51 -9.72
C TYR A 16 -4.11 -14.59 -10.62
N ASP A 17 -4.21 -13.28 -10.39
CA ASP A 17 -3.46 -12.23 -11.08
C ASP A 17 -2.06 -12.02 -10.50
N ALA A 18 -1.67 -12.62 -9.38
CA ALA A 18 -0.32 -12.49 -8.84
C ALA A 18 0.69 -13.24 -9.72
N LEU A 19 1.33 -12.53 -10.64
CA LEU A 19 2.45 -13.07 -11.43
C LEU A 19 3.70 -13.14 -10.55
N TYR A 20 4.63 -14.00 -10.96
CA TYR A 20 5.93 -14.18 -10.32
C TYR A 20 6.62 -12.82 -10.10
N SER A 21 6.70 -12.41 -8.84
CA SER A 21 7.26 -11.11 -8.47
C SER A 21 8.78 -11.13 -8.54
N TYR A 22 9.43 -9.97 -8.38
CA TYR A 22 10.89 -9.90 -8.20
C TYR A 22 11.39 -10.70 -6.99
N LYS A 23 10.50 -11.00 -6.02
CA LYS A 23 10.75 -11.89 -4.88
C LYS A 23 10.65 -13.37 -5.25
N LYS A 24 10.47 -13.70 -6.53
CA LYS A 24 10.39 -15.06 -7.06
C LYS A 24 9.25 -15.89 -6.45
N ALA A 25 8.16 -15.22 -6.03
CA ALA A 25 7.02 -15.83 -5.38
C ALA A 25 5.71 -15.21 -5.87
N ARG A 26 4.62 -16.01 -5.84
CA ARG A 26 3.26 -15.52 -6.05
C ARG A 26 2.83 -14.71 -4.84
N GLY A 27 2.37 -13.51 -5.09
CA GLY A 27 1.87 -12.64 -4.05
C GLY A 27 1.49 -11.29 -4.59
N TYR A 28 1.16 -10.41 -3.66
CA TYR A 28 0.50 -9.18 -3.95
C TYR A 28 1.20 -8.02 -3.23
N PHE A 29 1.15 -6.84 -3.84
CA PHE A 29 1.85 -5.65 -3.37
C PHE A 29 0.85 -4.54 -3.09
N PRO A 30 0.11 -4.56 -1.96
CA PRO A 30 -0.71 -3.43 -1.57
C PRO A 30 0.17 -2.22 -1.27
N GLY A 31 -0.41 -1.03 -1.40
CA GLY A 31 0.16 0.17 -0.79
C GLY A 31 -0.04 0.10 0.73
N VAL A 32 1.03 0.19 1.50
CA VAL A 32 1.02 0.15 2.96
C VAL A 32 1.57 1.46 3.48
N ALA A 33 0.77 2.16 4.28
CA ALA A 33 1.18 3.36 5.01
C ALA A 33 1.43 3.03 6.48
N THR A 34 2.55 3.51 7.00
CA THR A 34 2.93 3.36 8.41
C THR A 34 3.29 4.68 9.05
N ILE A 35 3.08 4.76 10.36
CA ILE A 35 3.46 5.89 11.22
C ILE A 35 4.14 5.29 12.45
N GLY A 36 5.42 5.62 12.69
CA GLY A 36 6.16 5.10 13.85
C GLY A 36 6.18 3.57 13.94
N GLY A 37 6.22 2.89 12.78
CA GLY A 37 6.18 1.42 12.69
C GLY A 37 4.79 0.79 12.82
N MET A 38 3.74 1.58 13.03
CA MET A 38 2.34 1.12 13.08
C MET A 38 1.69 1.25 11.71
N ILE A 39 1.02 0.19 11.24
CA ILE A 39 0.22 0.26 10.01
C ILE A 39 -0.99 1.15 10.24
N VAL A 40 -1.14 2.18 9.41
CA VAL A 40 -2.24 3.14 9.48
C VAL A 40 -3.13 3.14 8.23
N GLY A 41 -2.67 2.50 7.15
CA GLY A 41 -3.44 2.35 5.92
C GLY A 41 -2.96 1.19 5.07
N ILE A 42 -3.90 0.49 4.43
CA ILE A 42 -3.65 -0.50 3.39
C ILE A 42 -4.62 -0.20 2.24
N GLU A 43 -4.11 -0.24 1.00
CA GLU A 43 -4.92 -0.03 -0.20
C GLU A 43 -4.49 -0.96 -1.34
N ASN A 44 -5.45 -1.29 -2.20
CA ASN A 44 -5.26 -2.19 -3.33
C ASN A 44 -4.55 -1.47 -4.49
N ARG A 45 -3.49 -2.07 -5.03
CA ARG A 45 -2.73 -1.73 -6.23
C ARG A 45 -3.32 -2.37 -7.51
N ASP A 46 -4.62 -2.19 -7.76
CA ASP A 46 -5.34 -2.63 -8.98
C ASP A 46 -4.72 -3.84 -9.73
N GLY A 47 -4.56 -4.96 -9.00
CA GLY A 47 -3.85 -6.15 -9.47
C GLY A 47 -2.33 -5.99 -9.60
N ASN A 48 -1.81 -6.11 -10.84
CA ASN A 48 -0.37 -5.99 -11.16
C ASN A 48 -0.01 -4.67 -11.84
N ALA A 49 -0.87 -3.65 -11.74
CA ALA A 49 -0.59 -2.33 -12.30
C ALA A 49 0.79 -1.82 -11.85
N ASN A 50 1.42 -0.93 -12.62
CA ASN A 50 2.73 -0.38 -12.26
C ASN A 50 2.72 0.21 -10.82
N VAL A 51 3.82 0.14 -10.07
CA VAL A 51 3.90 0.69 -8.70
C VAL A 51 3.54 2.18 -8.59
N LYS A 52 3.68 2.94 -9.68
CA LYS A 52 3.31 4.36 -9.74
C LYS A 52 1.85 4.59 -10.15
N PHE A 53 1.15 3.55 -10.57
CA PHE A 53 -0.23 3.65 -11.05
C PHE A 53 -1.13 4.13 -9.92
N HIS A 54 -1.76 5.30 -10.11
CA HIS A 54 -2.61 5.96 -9.12
C HIS A 54 -2.01 6.06 -7.70
N GLN A 55 -0.68 6.13 -7.59
CA GLN A 55 -0.01 6.25 -6.29
C GLN A 55 -0.44 7.54 -5.57
N SER A 56 -0.61 8.64 -6.31
CA SER A 56 -1.11 9.91 -5.75
C SER A 56 -2.52 9.78 -5.18
N ASN A 57 -3.42 9.11 -5.89
CA ASN A 57 -4.79 8.88 -5.41
C ASN A 57 -4.80 7.98 -4.17
N THR A 58 -3.96 6.94 -4.15
CA THR A 58 -3.79 6.06 -2.98
C THR A 58 -3.35 6.87 -1.75
N LEU A 59 -2.34 7.72 -1.91
CA LEU A 59 -1.88 8.59 -0.83
C LEU A 59 -2.97 9.59 -0.40
N GLU A 60 -3.66 10.22 -1.34
CA GLU A 60 -4.77 11.14 -1.07
C GLU A 60 -5.87 10.46 -0.24
N HIS A 61 -6.28 9.25 -0.61
CA HIS A 61 -7.26 8.47 0.15
C HIS A 61 -6.77 8.10 1.55
N ILE A 62 -5.48 7.78 1.72
CA ILE A 62 -4.89 7.48 3.02
C ILE A 62 -4.89 8.74 3.90
N PHE A 63 -4.40 9.88 3.40
CA PHE A 63 -4.38 11.13 4.14
C PHE A 63 -5.80 11.58 4.52
N ALA A 64 -6.77 11.51 3.60
CA ALA A 64 -8.16 11.85 3.90
C ALA A 64 -8.76 10.97 5.00
N ARG A 65 -8.41 9.67 5.04
CA ARG A 65 -8.85 8.76 6.11
C ARG A 65 -8.21 9.07 7.45
N LEU A 66 -6.94 9.47 7.48
CA LEU A 66 -6.24 9.89 8.70
C LEU A 66 -6.80 11.21 9.24
N GLU A 67 -7.01 12.19 8.37
CA GLU A 67 -7.59 13.48 8.73
C GLU A 67 -8.99 13.30 9.32
N LYS A 68 -9.85 12.49 8.68
CA LYS A 68 -11.21 12.17 9.19
C LYS A 68 -11.19 11.54 10.58
N ARG A 69 -10.08 10.90 10.97
CA ARG A 69 -9.87 10.27 12.29
C ARG A 69 -9.11 11.16 13.28
N ASN A 70 -8.79 12.41 12.90
CA ASN A 70 -7.96 13.33 13.68
C ASN A 70 -6.57 12.74 14.02
N ILE A 71 -6.02 11.92 13.13
CA ILE A 71 -4.64 11.43 13.23
C ILE A 71 -3.78 12.39 12.40
N LYS A 72 -2.87 13.11 13.07
CA LYS A 72 -2.03 14.18 12.52
C LYS A 72 -0.58 14.01 12.94
#